data_AF-A0A968KB92-F1
#
_entry.id   AF-A0A968KB92-F1
#
_cell.length_a   1.000
_cell.length_b   1.000
_cell.length_c   1.000
_cell.angle_alpha   90.00
_cell.angle_beta   90.00
_cell.angle_gamma   90.00
#
_symmetry.space_group_name_H-M   'P 1'
#
loop_
_entity.id
_entity.type
_entity.pdbx_description
1 polymer ?
#
loop_
_entity_poly.entity_id
_entity_poly.type
_entity_poly.pdbx_seq_one_letter_code
_entity_poly.pdbx_strand_id
1 'polypeptide(L)' 'EPLEKLGATRADSPAAAAADAQIVLTCVSDTPDVEAVLLDPEQGVINTLKPGGLVIDCSSIEPDATRRMAEQ' A
#
# COMPACT_ATOMS: atom_id res chain seq x y z
N GLU A 1 18.03 3.32 3.50
CA GLU A 1 19.33 3.94 3.14
C GLU A 1 19.55 4.28 1.65
N PRO A 2 19.34 3.43 0.62
CA PRO A 2 19.64 3.84 -0.76
C PRO A 2 18.70 4.93 -1.29
N LEU A 3 17.40 4.84 -0.99
CA LEU A 3 16.40 5.77 -1.52
C LEU A 3 16.31 7.09 -0.74
N GLU A 4 16.55 7.07 0.58
CA GLU A 4 16.56 8.30 1.40
C GLU A 4 17.66 9.26 0.94
N LYS A 5 18.82 8.73 0.54
CA LYS A 5 19.92 9.50 -0.05
C LYS A 5 19.55 10.10 -1.42
N LEU A 6 18.53 9.56 -2.08
CA LEU A 6 17.98 10.04 -3.35
C LEU A 6 16.73 10.92 -3.16
N GLY A 7 16.38 11.27 -1.92
CA GLY A 7 15.28 12.19 -1.59
C GLY A 7 13.96 11.51 -1.23
N ALA A 8 13.91 10.19 -1.09
CA ALA A 8 12.73 9.52 -0.57
C ALA A 8 12.56 9.76 0.93
N THR A 9 11.33 9.97 1.39
CA THR A 9 11.01 9.99 2.82
C THR A 9 10.64 8.58 3.27
N ARG A 10 11.32 8.07 4.31
CA ARG A 10 10.95 6.80 4.93
C ARG A 10 9.74 7.00 5.86
N ALA A 11 8.79 6.09 5.78
CA ALA A 11 7.68 5.96 6.71
C ALA A 11 7.82 4.68 7.54
N ASP A 12 7.26 4.68 8.75
CA ASP A 12 7.35 3.55 9.68
C ASP A 12 6.24 2.50 9.47
N SER A 13 5.22 2.81 8.66
CA SER A 13 4.14 1.89 8.28
C SER A 13 3.51 2.26 6.93
N PRO A 14 2.77 1.36 6.27
CA PRO A 14 2.01 1.67 5.06
C PRO A 14 0.99 2.80 5.27
N ALA A 15 0.29 2.80 6.41
CA ALA A 15 -0.60 3.90 6.80
C ALA A 15 0.16 5.24 6.91
N ALA A 16 1.31 5.26 7.59
CA ALA A 16 2.11 6.48 7.68
C ALA A 16 2.58 6.97 6.29
N ALA A 17 2.90 6.05 5.37
CA ALA A 17 3.27 6.38 4.00
C ALA A 17 2.08 6.96 3.19
N ALA A 18 0.86 6.50 3.45
CA ALA A 18 -0.34 6.87 2.70
C ALA A 18 -1.00 8.18 3.18
N ALA A 19 -0.77 8.61 4.42
CA ALA A 19 -1.45 9.75 5.04
C ALA A 19 -1.41 11.06 4.21
N ASP A 20 -0.28 11.33 3.55
CA ASP A 20 -0.11 12.51 2.69
C ASP A 20 -0.02 12.19 1.20
N ALA A 21 -0.24 10.93 0.82
CA ALA A 21 -0.23 10.49 -0.57
C ALA A 21 -1.62 10.63 -1.23
N GLN A 22 -1.61 10.86 -2.54
CA GLN A 22 -2.79 10.70 -3.41
C GLN A 22 -2.72 9.40 -4.22
N ILE A 23 -1.51 8.85 -4.39
CA ILE A 23 -1.24 7.63 -5.13
C ILE A 23 -0.34 6.75 -4.28
N VAL A 24 -0.72 5.49 -4.11
CA VAL A 24 0.06 4.47 -3.43
C VAL A 24 0.40 3.37 -4.44
N LEU A 25 1.68 2.99 -4.49
CA LEU A 25 2.16 1.88 -5.30
C LEU A 25 2.71 0.79 -4.40
N THR A 26 2.26 -0.44 -4.60
CA THR A 26 2.77 -1.63 -3.88
C THR A 26 3.48 -2.57 -4.84
N CYS A 27 4.54 -3.21 -4.37
CA CYS A 27 5.29 -4.23 -5.10
C CYS A 27 5.95 -5.15 -4.07
N VAL A 28 5.21 -6.18 -3.68
CA VAL A 28 5.57 -7.12 -2.60
C VAL A 28 5.45 -8.58 -3.11
N SER A 29 5.75 -9.54 -2.23
CA SER A 29 6.07 -10.91 -2.65
C SER A 29 4.85 -11.73 -3.06
N ASP A 30 3.78 -11.71 -2.26
CA ASP A 30 2.60 -12.55 -2.44
C ASP A 30 1.31 -11.87 -1.96
N THR A 31 0.18 -12.58 -2.07
CA THR A 31 -1.14 -12.05 -1.71
C THR A 31 -1.27 -11.67 -0.23
N PRO A 32 -0.87 -12.51 0.74
CA PRO A 32 -0.86 -12.10 2.16
C PRO A 32 -0.06 -10.83 2.43
N ASP A 33 1.08 -10.64 1.76
CA ASP A 33 1.87 -9.42 1.89
C ASP A 33 1.09 -8.19 1.37
N VAL A 34 0.39 -8.30 0.23
CA VAL A 34 -0.46 -7.20 -0.29
C VAL A 34 -1.62 -6.93 0.65
N GLU A 35 -2.31 -7.96 1.15
CA GLU A 35 -3.41 -7.82 2.11
C GLU A 35 -2.93 -7.12 3.39
N ALA A 36 -1.75 -7.47 3.92
CA ALA A 36 -1.19 -6.80 5.10
C ALA A 36 -0.85 -5.33 4.81
N VAL A 37 -0.25 -5.03 3.65
CA VAL A 37 0.10 -3.65 3.29
C VAL A 37 -1.15 -2.78 3.10
N LEU A 38 -2.21 -3.32 2.48
CA LEU A 38 -3.39 -2.55 2.13
C LEU A 38 -4.44 -2.52 3.25
N LEU A 39 -4.69 -3.65 3.91
CA LEU A 39 -5.88 -3.91 4.71
C LEU A 39 -5.59 -4.26 6.17
N ASP A 40 -4.33 -4.28 6.61
CA ASP A 40 -4.05 -4.45 8.04
C ASP A 40 -4.84 -3.42 8.87
N PRO A 41 -5.55 -3.84 9.93
CA PRO A 41 -6.48 -2.99 10.65
C PRO A 41 -5.83 -1.84 11.42
N GLU A 42 -4.52 -1.90 11.68
CA GLU A 42 -3.79 -0.86 12.40
C GLU A 42 -2.86 -0.07 11.48
N GLN A 43 -2.23 -0.75 10.52
CA GLN A 43 -1.12 -0.22 9.74
C GLN A 43 -1.34 -0.23 8.23
N GLY A 44 -2.46 -0.75 7.74
CA GLY A 44 -2.80 -0.80 6.33
C GLY A 44 -3.04 0.58 5.70
N VAL A 45 -2.75 0.69 4.40
CA VAL A 45 -2.98 1.91 3.59
C VAL A 45 -4.43 2.41 3.73
N ILE A 46 -5.41 1.51 3.82
CA ILE A 46 -6.84 1.83 3.91
C ILE A 46 -7.18 2.76 5.09
N ASN A 47 -6.37 2.76 6.15
CA ASN A 47 -6.66 3.52 7.36
C ASN A 47 -6.41 5.03 7.22
N THR A 48 -5.64 5.45 6.22
CA THR A 48 -5.13 6.84 6.14
C THR A 48 -5.11 7.43 4.73
N LEU A 49 -5.24 6.61 3.68
CA LEU A 49 -5.34 7.12 2.33
C LEU A 49 -6.59 8.01 2.18
N LYS A 50 -6.39 9.21 1.65
CA LYS A 50 -7.47 10.20 1.52
C LYS A 50 -8.51 9.73 0.49
N PRO A 51 -9.81 10.05 0.68
CA PRO A 51 -10.83 9.75 -0.31
C PRO A 51 -10.48 10.25 -1.71
N GLY A 52 -10.70 9.42 -2.72
CA GLY A 52 -10.29 9.68 -4.11
C GLY A 52 -8.82 9.34 -4.41
N GLY A 53 -8.10 8.75 -3.46
CA GLY A 53 -6.76 8.20 -3.68
C GLY A 53 -6.76 7.00 -4.65
N LEU A 54 -5.61 6.77 -5.28
CA LEU A 54 -5.38 5.66 -6.21
C LEU A 54 -4.38 4.67 -5.63
N VAL A 55 -4.75 3.40 -5.59
CA VAL A 55 -3.85 2.29 -5.27
C VAL A 55 -3.47 1.56 -6.57
N ILE A 56 -2.19 1.33 -6.77
CA ILE A 56 -1.64 0.56 -7.89
C ILE A 56 -0.82 -0.60 -7.31
N ASP A 57 -1.36 -1.82 -7.40
CA ASP A 57 -0.59 -3.01 -7.08
C ASP A 57 0.18 -3.51 -8.30
N CYS A 58 1.51 -3.53 -8.17
CA CYS A 58 2.46 -4.04 -9.16
C CYS A 58 3.03 -5.40 -8.76
N SER A 59 2.46 -6.04 -7.75
CA SER A 59 2.81 -7.40 -7.33
C SER A 59 2.22 -8.43 -8.30
N SER A 60 2.74 -9.66 -8.27
CA SER A 60 2.19 -10.78 -9.05
C SER A 60 1.42 -11.72 -8.13
N ILE A 61 0.12 -11.47 -7.95
CA ILE A 61 -0.73 -12.12 -6.95
C ILE A 61 -2.00 -12.77 -7.55
N GLU A 62 -2.80 -13.44 -6.72
CA GLU A 62 -4.03 -14.06 -7.24
C GLU A 62 -5.06 -13.01 -7.71
N PRO A 63 -5.65 -13.20 -8.93
CA PRO A 63 -6.64 -12.28 -9.46
C PRO A 63 -7.89 -12.11 -8.56
N ASP A 64 -8.35 -13.19 -7.94
CA ASP A 64 -9.55 -13.15 -7.10
C ASP A 64 -9.30 -12.40 -5.79
N ALA A 65 -8.11 -12.51 -5.21
CA ALA A 65 -7.73 -11.73 -4.04
C ALA A 65 -7.65 -10.24 -4.38
N THR A 66 -7.04 -9.90 -5.52
CA THR A 66 -6.98 -8.52 -6.02
C THR A 66 -8.38 -7.89 -6.14
N ARG A 67 -9.34 -8.64 -6.68
CA ARG A 67 -10.74 -8.17 -6.80
C ARG A 67 -11.40 -7.95 -5.45
N ARG A 68 -11.25 -8.88 -4.49
CA ARG A 68 -11.80 -8.73 -3.14
C ARG A 68 -11.22 -7.51 -2.40
N MET A 69 -9.91 -7.28 -2.53
CA MET A 69 -9.26 -6.11 -1.93
C MET A 69 -9.78 -4.81 -2.54
N ALA A 70 -10.05 -4.78 -3.85
CA ALA A 70 -10.58 -3.61 -4.54
C ALA A 70 -12.04 -3.26 -4.18
N GLU A 71 -12.77 -4.17 -3.53
CA GLU A 71 -14.15 -3.96 -3.06
C GLU A 71 -14.22 -3.40 -1.62
N GLN A 72 -13.09 -3.28 -0.92
CA GLN A 72 -12.97 -2.65 0.42
C GLN A 72 -12.90 -1.14 0.31
#